data_AF-A0A1S6Y1K1-F1
#
_entry.id   AF-A0A1S6Y1K1-F1
#
_cell.length_a   1.000
_cell.length_b   1.000
_cell.length_c   1.000
_cell.angle_alpha   90.00
_cell.angle_beta   90.00
_cell.angle_gamma   90.00
#
_symmetry.space_group_name_H-M   'P 1'
#
loop_
_entity.id
_entity.type
_entity.pdbx_description
1 polymer ?
#
loop_
_entity_poly.entity_id
_entity_poly.type
_entity_poly.pdbx_seq_one_letter_code
_entity_poly.pdbx_strand_id
1 'polypeptide(L)'
;PTFVDMDPPEHMRHRSMVESWFTPEKVKQMQPYIDKTVNDLLDRMKAKGCKEGPVDMVEEFALPVPSYIIYTILGVPFEDLEFLTQQNAIRTNGSSTARGASAASDELLRYLTALANKRMKEPKDDFVSQLVTEQVQQGHLELADAVQMAFLLLVAGNATMV
;
A
#
# COMPACT_ATOMS: atom_id res chain seq x y z
N PRO A 1 -5.24 -17.35 4.52
CA PRO A 1 -5.97 -16.42 5.40
C PRO A 1 -4.99 -15.50 6.13
N THR A 2 -5.33 -14.22 6.25
CA THR A 2 -4.51 -13.24 6.98
C THR A 2 -5.16 -12.94 8.33
N PHE A 3 -4.53 -12.12 9.17
CA PHE A 3 -5.04 -11.85 10.52
C PHE A 3 -6.44 -11.23 10.56
N VAL A 4 -6.93 -10.63 9.47
CA VAL A 4 -8.28 -10.02 9.44
C VAL A 4 -9.41 -11.05 9.66
N ASP A 5 -9.18 -12.32 9.30
CA ASP A 5 -10.16 -13.41 9.39
C ASP A 5 -9.80 -14.43 10.47
N MET A 6 -8.88 -14.11 11.38
CA MET A 6 -8.39 -15.02 12.42
C MET A 6 -8.99 -14.70 13.79
N ASP A 7 -9.18 -15.75 14.60
CA ASP A 7 -9.50 -15.65 16.03
C ASP A 7 -8.20 -15.69 16.89
N PRO A 8 -8.28 -15.42 18.20
CA PRO A 8 -7.17 -15.66 19.12
C PRO A 8 -6.83 -17.16 19.25
N PRO A 9 -5.54 -17.53 19.41
CA PRO A 9 -4.36 -16.65 19.51
C PRO A 9 -3.75 -16.21 18.17
N GLU A 10 -4.17 -16.77 17.05
CA GLU A 10 -3.57 -16.58 15.73
C GLU A 10 -3.66 -15.12 15.25
N HIS A 11 -4.79 -14.44 15.50
CA HIS A 11 -4.98 -13.03 15.16
C HIS A 11 -3.82 -12.17 15.66
N MET A 12 -3.52 -12.22 16.97
CA MET A 12 -2.47 -11.40 17.55
C MET A 12 -1.08 -11.87 17.14
N ARG A 13 -0.89 -13.19 16.96
CA ARG A 13 0.39 -13.73 16.46
C ARG A 13 0.75 -13.12 15.11
N HIS A 14 -0.18 -13.08 14.16
CA HIS A 14 0.07 -12.53 12.83
C HIS A 14 0.04 -10.99 12.82
N ARG A 15 -0.87 -10.34 13.56
CA ARG A 15 -0.97 -8.88 13.62
C ARG A 15 0.28 -8.23 14.26
N SER A 16 0.88 -8.87 15.26
CA SER A 16 2.09 -8.35 15.93
C SER A 16 3.30 -8.26 14.99
N MET A 17 3.33 -9.04 13.90
CA MET A 17 4.39 -8.98 12.90
C MET A 17 4.40 -7.65 12.11
N VAL A 18 3.29 -6.91 12.15
CA VAL A 18 3.09 -5.70 11.33
C VAL A 18 2.80 -4.45 12.15
N GLU A 19 2.35 -4.58 13.40
CA GLU A 19 1.83 -3.46 14.20
C GLU A 19 2.87 -2.38 14.54
N SER A 20 4.16 -2.74 14.54
CA SER A 20 5.27 -1.82 14.84
C SER A 20 5.35 -0.64 13.86
N TRP A 21 4.87 -0.82 12.62
CA TRP A 21 4.78 0.24 11.60
C TRP A 21 3.66 1.26 11.87
N PHE A 22 2.68 0.90 12.69
CA PHE A 22 1.45 1.67 12.90
C PHE A 22 1.28 2.13 14.35
N THR A 23 2.35 2.14 15.14
CA THR A 23 2.33 2.70 16.49
C THR A 23 2.15 4.22 16.46
N PRO A 24 1.59 4.84 17.52
CA PRO A 24 1.45 6.30 17.58
C PRO A 24 2.76 7.05 17.40
N GLU A 25 3.88 6.47 17.87
CA GLU A 25 5.21 7.04 17.69
C GLU A 25 5.65 6.97 16.23
N LYS A 26 5.51 5.81 15.56
CA LYS A 26 5.87 5.67 14.15
C LYS A 26 5.02 6.57 13.25
N VAL A 27 3.72 6.71 13.54
CA VAL A 27 2.84 7.64 12.82
C VAL A 27 3.29 9.09 12.99
N LYS A 28 3.68 9.52 14.21
CA LYS A 28 4.24 10.87 14.42
C LYS A 28 5.53 11.08 13.63
N GLN A 29 6.40 10.07 13.54
CA GLN A 29 7.61 10.14 12.73
C GLN A 29 7.32 10.23 11.22
N MET A 30 6.19 9.70 10.76
CA MET A 30 5.74 9.81 9.37
C MET A 30 5.11 11.17 9.03
N GLN A 31 4.78 12.02 10.01
CA GLN A 31 4.11 13.30 9.79
C GLN A 31 4.81 14.18 8.72
N PRO A 32 6.15 14.40 8.74
CA PRO A 32 6.80 15.23 7.73
C PRO A 32 6.66 14.66 6.31
N TYR A 33 6.64 13.33 6.17
CA TYR A 33 6.44 12.67 4.88
C TYR A 33 4.99 12.80 4.42
N ILE A 34 4.01 12.63 5.32
CA ILE A 34 2.58 12.83 5.01
C ILE A 34 2.34 14.28 4.57
N ASP A 35 2.86 15.26 5.30
CA ASP A 35 2.75 16.68 4.97
C ASP A 35 3.35 16.97 3.60
N LYS A 36 4.53 16.41 3.31
CA LYS A 36 5.17 16.57 2.00
C LYS A 36 4.31 15.98 0.88
N THR A 37 3.82 14.76 1.04
CA THR A 37 2.97 14.09 0.03
C THR A 37 1.70 14.90 -0.26
N VAL A 38 1.03 15.40 0.78
CA VAL A 38 -0.15 16.24 0.64
C VAL A 38 0.17 17.56 -0.07
N ASN A 39 1.24 18.25 0.36
CA ASN A 39 1.63 19.52 -0.25
C ASN A 39 2.03 19.37 -1.73
N ASP A 40 2.82 18.35 -2.07
CA ASP A 40 3.23 18.09 -3.45
C ASP A 40 2.02 17.81 -4.36
N LEU A 41 1.02 17.06 -3.87
CA LEU A 41 -0.21 16.78 -4.63
C LEU A 41 -1.07 18.04 -4.81
N LEU A 42 -1.20 18.87 -3.77
CA LEU A 42 -1.88 20.16 -3.86
C LEU A 42 -1.17 21.12 -4.84
N ASP A 43 0.17 21.15 -4.81
CA ASP A 43 0.96 21.96 -5.72
C ASP A 43 0.83 21.46 -7.18
N ARG A 44 0.82 20.14 -7.41
CA ARG A 44 0.55 19.55 -8.74
C ARG A 44 -0.84 19.95 -9.25
N MET A 45 -1.86 19.84 -8.40
CA MET A 45 -3.24 20.21 -8.74
C MET A 45 -3.38 21.71 -9.02
N LYS A 46 -2.71 22.56 -8.22
CA LYS A 46 -2.66 24.02 -8.42
C LYS A 46 -1.95 24.39 -9.74
N ALA A 47 -0.86 23.71 -10.07
CA ALA A 47 -0.12 23.92 -11.31
C ALA A 47 -0.93 23.48 -12.54
N LYS A 48 -1.68 22.36 -12.44
CA LYS A 48 -2.64 21.93 -13.46
C LYS A 48 -3.71 22.99 -13.70
N GLY A 49 -4.22 23.57 -12.61
CA GLY A 49 -5.27 24.59 -12.65
C GLY A 49 -6.61 24.06 -13.15
N CYS A 50 -7.60 24.95 -13.19
CA CYS A 50 -8.98 24.63 -13.60
C CYS A 50 -9.54 25.64 -14.61
N LYS A 51 -8.66 26.33 -15.36
CA LYS A 51 -9.06 27.34 -16.34
C LYS A 51 -9.86 26.77 -17.51
N GLU A 52 -9.55 25.53 -17.89
CA GLU A 52 -10.18 24.83 -19.03
C GLU A 52 -11.40 24.00 -18.62
N GLY A 53 -11.69 23.90 -17.31
CA GLY A 53 -12.80 23.12 -16.78
C GLY A 53 -12.58 22.69 -15.33
N PRO A 54 -13.61 22.09 -14.70
CA PRO A 54 -13.48 21.52 -13.37
C PRO A 54 -12.46 20.37 -13.35
N VAL A 55 -11.89 20.15 -12.18
CA VAL A 55 -10.97 19.05 -11.90
C VAL A 55 -11.65 18.06 -10.94
N ASP A 56 -11.36 16.77 -11.10
CA ASP A 56 -11.85 15.76 -10.18
C ASP A 56 -10.95 15.67 -8.94
N MET A 57 -11.48 16.06 -7.79
CA MET A 57 -10.78 16.00 -6.50
C MET A 57 -10.42 14.57 -6.10
N VAL A 58 -11.17 13.56 -6.56
CA VAL A 58 -10.87 12.17 -6.26
C VAL A 58 -9.61 11.76 -7.02
N GLU A 59 -9.61 11.87 -8.35
CA GLU A 59 -8.46 11.50 -9.19
C GLU A 59 -7.20 12.31 -8.86
N GLU A 60 -7.33 13.61 -8.63
CA GLU A 60 -6.18 14.50 -8.45
C GLU A 60 -5.62 14.53 -7.02
N PHE A 61 -6.42 14.15 -6.00
CA PHE A 61 -6.03 14.32 -4.60
C PHE A 61 -6.45 13.18 -3.68
N ALA A 62 -7.75 12.89 -3.55
CA ALA A 62 -8.22 11.93 -2.54
C ALA A 62 -7.73 10.50 -2.83
N LEU A 63 -7.62 10.09 -4.09
CA LEU A 63 -7.06 8.82 -4.51
C LEU A 63 -5.54 8.72 -4.28
N PRO A 64 -4.70 9.65 -4.76
CA PRO A 64 -3.25 9.55 -4.62
C PRO A 64 -2.74 9.70 -3.19
N VAL A 65 -3.36 10.53 -2.32
CA VAL A 65 -2.87 10.77 -0.95
C VAL A 65 -2.68 9.47 -0.15
N PRO A 66 -3.72 8.66 0.14
CA PRO A 66 -3.55 7.44 0.91
C PRO A 66 -2.74 6.39 0.14
N SER A 67 -2.89 6.33 -1.19
CA SER A 67 -2.23 5.35 -2.03
C SER A 67 -0.70 5.52 -2.01
N TYR A 68 -0.21 6.74 -2.19
CA TYR A 68 1.23 7.03 -2.19
C TYR A 68 1.86 6.75 -0.83
N ILE A 69 1.14 7.07 0.24
CA ILE A 69 1.58 6.82 1.61
C ILE A 69 1.72 5.31 1.86
N ILE A 70 0.66 4.52 1.62
CA ILE A 70 0.72 3.08 1.90
C ILE A 70 1.73 2.36 1.00
N TYR A 71 1.81 2.72 -0.28
CA TYR A 71 2.81 2.12 -1.17
C TYR A 71 4.24 2.45 -0.76
N THR A 72 4.50 3.66 -0.26
CA THR A 72 5.83 4.01 0.25
C THR A 72 6.17 3.24 1.52
N ILE A 73 5.20 3.08 2.45
CA ILE A 73 5.37 2.20 3.62
C ILE A 73 5.71 0.77 3.20
N LEU A 74 5.02 0.25 2.17
CA LEU A 74 5.27 -1.08 1.61
C LEU A 74 6.64 -1.21 0.90
N GLY A 75 7.30 -0.10 0.56
CA GLY A 75 8.60 -0.12 -0.11
C GLY A 75 8.54 -0.04 -1.65
N VAL A 76 7.40 0.40 -2.19
CA VAL A 76 7.24 0.68 -3.62
C VAL A 76 8.06 1.93 -3.97
N PRO A 77 8.85 1.91 -5.05
CA PRO A 77 9.61 3.06 -5.51
C PRO A 77 8.68 4.13 -6.13
N PHE A 78 9.12 5.38 -6.09
CA PHE A 78 8.29 6.54 -6.45
C PHE A 78 7.75 6.47 -7.88
N GLU A 79 8.56 5.98 -8.82
CA GLU A 79 8.21 5.84 -10.24
C GLU A 79 7.02 4.91 -10.52
N ASP A 80 6.72 3.98 -9.61
CA ASP A 80 5.65 2.99 -9.79
C ASP A 80 4.33 3.42 -9.14
N LEU A 81 4.34 4.48 -8.31
CA LEU A 81 3.21 4.88 -7.48
C LEU A 81 1.96 5.21 -8.29
N GLU A 82 2.10 5.98 -9.38
CA GLU A 82 0.96 6.40 -10.21
C GLU A 82 0.29 5.20 -10.88
N PHE A 83 1.08 4.31 -11.48
CA PHE A 83 0.57 3.09 -12.11
C PHE A 83 -0.16 2.20 -11.09
N LEU A 84 0.47 1.90 -9.95
CA LEU A 84 -0.12 1.01 -8.95
C LEU A 84 -1.35 1.62 -8.28
N THR A 85 -1.37 2.94 -8.07
CA THR A 85 -2.55 3.66 -7.57
C THR A 85 -3.74 3.47 -8.50
N GLN A 86 -3.54 3.59 -9.82
CA GLN A 86 -4.59 3.33 -10.79
C GLN A 86 -5.04 1.86 -10.79
N GLN A 87 -4.09 0.91 -10.70
CA GLN A 87 -4.45 -0.51 -10.60
C GLN A 87 -5.29 -0.80 -9.35
N ASN A 88 -4.93 -0.24 -8.19
CA ASN A 88 -5.72 -0.44 -6.98
C ASN A 88 -7.11 0.20 -7.07
N ALA A 89 -7.25 1.37 -7.70
CA ALA A 89 -8.54 1.99 -7.94
C ALA A 89 -9.45 1.10 -8.81
N ILE A 90 -8.91 0.49 -9.88
CA ILE A 90 -9.66 -0.43 -10.75
C ILE A 90 -10.28 -1.59 -9.96
N ARG A 91 -9.63 -2.08 -8.90
CA ARG A 91 -10.14 -3.19 -8.09
C ARG A 91 -11.46 -2.90 -7.38
N THR A 92 -11.68 -1.67 -6.95
CA THR A 92 -12.85 -1.28 -6.15
C THR A 92 -13.79 -0.33 -6.88
N ASN A 93 -13.44 0.12 -8.09
CA ASN A 93 -14.28 0.99 -8.88
C ASN A 93 -15.56 0.26 -9.35
N GLY A 94 -16.72 0.85 -9.07
CA GLY A 94 -18.03 0.31 -9.46
C GLY A 94 -18.26 0.20 -10.96
N SER A 95 -17.48 0.90 -11.80
CA SER A 95 -17.53 0.76 -13.25
C SER A 95 -16.65 -0.36 -13.81
N SER A 96 -15.82 -0.99 -12.98
CA SER A 96 -14.94 -2.09 -13.41
C SER A 96 -15.74 -3.36 -13.67
N THR A 97 -15.37 -4.07 -14.74
CA THR A 97 -15.85 -5.45 -14.93
C THR A 97 -15.22 -6.38 -13.89
N ALA A 98 -15.88 -7.47 -13.54
CA ALA A 98 -15.31 -8.49 -12.66
C ALA A 98 -13.93 -8.99 -13.14
N ARG A 99 -13.76 -9.16 -14.46
CA ARG A 99 -12.45 -9.53 -15.04
C ARG A 99 -11.40 -8.44 -14.85
N GLY A 100 -11.78 -7.17 -15.00
CA GLY A 100 -10.87 -6.03 -14.79
C GLY A 100 -10.41 -5.93 -13.33
N ALA A 101 -11.33 -6.04 -12.38
CA ALA A 101 -11.01 -6.03 -10.95
C ALA A 101 -10.13 -7.23 -10.52
N SER A 102 -10.40 -8.42 -11.08
CA SER A 102 -9.57 -9.61 -10.89
C SER A 102 -8.15 -9.40 -11.44
N ALA A 103 -8.03 -8.95 -12.69
CA ALA A 103 -6.73 -8.72 -13.32
C ALA A 103 -5.89 -7.67 -12.58
N ALA A 104 -6.52 -6.60 -12.08
CA ALA A 104 -5.84 -5.60 -11.27
C ALA A 104 -5.38 -6.15 -9.91
N SER A 105 -6.14 -7.08 -9.31
CA SER A 105 -5.70 -7.78 -8.09
C SER A 105 -4.49 -8.68 -8.36
N ASP A 106 -4.51 -9.42 -9.47
CA ASP A 106 -3.39 -10.27 -9.89
C ASP A 106 -2.13 -9.44 -10.20
N GLU A 107 -2.31 -8.26 -10.79
CA GLU A 107 -1.23 -7.30 -11.06
C GLU A 107 -0.52 -6.86 -9.78
N LEU A 108 -1.29 -6.41 -8.79
CA LEU A 108 -0.74 -5.97 -7.50
C LEU A 108 -0.05 -7.11 -6.74
N LEU A 109 -0.64 -8.30 -6.73
CA LEU A 109 -0.02 -9.47 -6.09
C LEU A 109 1.29 -9.87 -6.76
N ARG A 110 1.35 -9.83 -8.09
CA ARG A 110 2.56 -10.12 -8.85
C ARG A 110 3.65 -9.07 -8.57
N TYR A 111 3.26 -7.80 -8.51
CA TYR A 111 4.18 -6.71 -8.14
C TYR A 111 4.74 -6.92 -6.72
N LEU A 112 3.88 -7.15 -5.73
CA LEU A 112 4.29 -7.37 -4.34
C LEU A 112 5.17 -8.62 -4.19
N THR A 113 4.90 -9.68 -4.96
CA THR A 113 5.74 -10.87 -5.02
C THR A 113 7.14 -10.54 -5.55
N ALA A 114 7.24 -9.77 -6.63
CA ALA A 114 8.53 -9.33 -7.17
C ALA A 114 9.27 -8.43 -6.19
N LEU A 115 8.56 -7.52 -5.51
CA LEU A 115 9.11 -6.64 -4.49
C LEU A 115 9.67 -7.43 -3.31
N ALA A 116 8.91 -8.40 -2.77
CA ALA A 116 9.34 -9.25 -1.68
C ALA A 116 10.57 -10.09 -2.04
N ASN A 117 10.61 -10.66 -3.25
CA ASN A 117 11.78 -11.37 -3.77
C ASN A 117 13.02 -10.47 -3.88
N LYS A 118 12.85 -9.19 -4.25
CA LYS A 118 13.95 -8.22 -4.28
C LYS A 118 14.44 -7.93 -2.86
N ARG A 119 13.53 -7.71 -1.91
CA ARG A 119 13.88 -7.42 -0.50
C ARG A 119 14.48 -8.61 0.24
N MET A 120 14.18 -9.84 -0.16
CA MET A 120 14.88 -11.04 0.33
C MET A 120 16.38 -11.01 0.05
N LYS A 121 16.83 -10.32 -1.02
CA LYS A 121 18.24 -10.21 -1.41
C LYS A 121 18.86 -8.89 -0.96
N GLU A 122 18.10 -7.81 -1.07
CA GLU A 122 18.52 -6.44 -0.77
C GLU A 122 17.46 -5.76 0.11
N PRO A 123 17.48 -6.00 1.43
CA PRO A 123 16.57 -5.34 2.36
C PRO A 123 16.76 -3.82 2.36
N LYS A 124 15.66 -3.09 2.57
CA LYS A 124 15.63 -1.64 2.76
C LYS A 124 14.86 -1.29 4.04
N ASP A 125 14.74 -0.01 4.34
CA ASP A 125 13.90 0.49 5.42
C ASP A 125 12.44 0.60 4.96
N ASP A 126 11.79 -0.54 4.76
CA ASP A 126 10.38 -0.63 4.38
C ASP A 126 9.69 -1.86 4.97
N PHE A 127 8.36 -1.83 4.97
CA PHE A 127 7.53 -2.87 5.56
C PHE A 127 7.81 -4.27 4.97
N VAL A 128 7.92 -4.36 3.65
CA VAL A 128 8.15 -5.65 2.98
C VAL A 128 9.52 -6.20 3.36
N SER A 129 10.55 -5.36 3.48
CA SER A 129 11.87 -5.78 3.96
C SER A 129 11.83 -6.33 5.37
N GLN A 130 11.17 -5.64 6.30
CA GLN A 130 11.05 -6.13 7.67
C GLN A 130 10.34 -7.49 7.70
N LEU A 131 9.22 -7.62 6.99
CA LEU A 131 8.43 -8.85 6.99
C LEU A 131 9.22 -10.04 6.43
N VAL A 132 9.96 -9.83 5.34
CA VAL A 132 10.78 -10.91 4.76
C VAL A 132 11.99 -11.26 5.61
N THR A 133 12.65 -10.28 6.25
CA THR A 133 13.84 -10.52 7.08
C THR A 133 13.48 -11.15 8.43
N GLU A 134 12.45 -10.65 9.11
CA GLU A 134 12.11 -11.07 10.47
C GLU A 134 11.20 -12.29 10.51
N GLN A 135 10.40 -12.53 9.46
CA GLN A 135 9.42 -13.63 9.46
C GLN A 135 9.75 -14.70 8.41
N VAL A 136 10.01 -14.32 7.16
CA VAL A 136 10.24 -15.32 6.09
C VAL A 136 11.59 -15.99 6.23
N GLN A 137 12.68 -15.23 6.38
CA GLN A 137 14.03 -15.78 6.53
C GLN A 137 14.21 -16.59 7.83
N GLN A 138 13.41 -16.28 8.87
CA GLN A 138 13.41 -17.03 10.13
C GLN A 138 12.51 -18.28 10.07
N GLY A 139 11.78 -18.50 8.97
CA GLY A 139 10.88 -19.64 8.80
C GLY A 139 9.55 -19.52 9.55
N HIS A 140 9.20 -18.34 10.04
CA HIS A 140 7.91 -18.09 10.71
C HIS A 140 6.75 -17.92 9.71
N LEU A 141 7.04 -17.46 8.49
CA LEU A 141 6.07 -17.27 7.41
C LEU A 141 6.63 -17.79 6.09
N GLU A 142 5.75 -18.26 5.22
CA GLU A 142 6.09 -18.43 3.82
C GLU A 142 6.10 -17.07 3.10
N LEU A 143 6.85 -16.97 2.00
CA LEU A 143 6.88 -15.74 1.19
C LEU A 143 5.48 -15.35 0.69
N ALA A 144 4.65 -16.34 0.34
CA ALA A 144 3.28 -16.11 -0.11
C ALA A 144 2.42 -15.47 1.00
N ASP A 145 2.59 -15.89 2.26
CA ASP A 145 1.88 -15.30 3.39
C ASP A 145 2.32 -13.85 3.64
N ALA A 146 3.62 -13.57 3.51
CA ALA A 146 4.15 -12.22 3.63
C ALA A 146 3.58 -11.29 2.54
N VAL A 147 3.49 -11.77 1.29
CA VAL A 147 2.85 -11.03 0.18
C VAL A 147 1.37 -10.76 0.48
N GLN A 148 0.65 -11.75 1.03
CA GLN A 148 -0.76 -11.58 1.37
C GLN A 148 -0.97 -10.60 2.53
N MET A 149 -0.05 -10.53 3.49
CA MET A 149 -0.10 -9.50 4.54
C MET A 149 0.16 -8.10 3.98
N ALA A 150 1.15 -7.94 3.11
CA ALA A 150 1.39 -6.66 2.43
C ALA A 150 0.17 -6.24 1.59
N PHE A 151 -0.45 -7.20 0.89
CA PHE A 151 -1.67 -6.96 0.11
C PHE A 151 -2.85 -6.59 1.01
N LEU A 152 -3.05 -7.25 2.16
CA LEU A 152 -4.07 -6.89 3.13
C LEU A 152 -3.93 -5.42 3.55
N LEU A 153 -2.72 -4.99 3.94
CA LEU A 153 -2.49 -3.61 4.39
C LEU A 153 -2.75 -2.59 3.28
N LEU A 154 -2.41 -2.94 2.03
CA LEU A 154 -2.71 -2.11 0.87
C LEU A 154 -4.23 -1.93 0.66
N VAL A 155 -4.99 -3.02 0.71
CA VAL A 155 -6.38 -3.01 0.22
C VAL A 155 -7.40 -2.72 1.31
N ALA A 156 -7.09 -3.02 2.57
CA ALA A 156 -8.06 -2.95 3.67
C ALA A 156 -8.54 -1.52 3.96
N GLY A 157 -7.64 -0.54 3.92
CA GLY A 157 -7.95 0.84 4.31
C GLY A 157 -7.98 1.85 3.16
N ASN A 158 -7.39 1.54 2.01
CA ASN A 158 -7.16 2.55 0.97
C ASN A 158 -8.48 3.12 0.43
N ALA A 159 -9.42 2.26 0.02
CA ALA A 159 -10.71 2.71 -0.51
C ALA A 159 -11.62 3.39 0.53
N THR A 160 -11.37 3.20 1.83
CA THR A 160 -12.09 3.89 2.90
C THR A 160 -11.53 5.30 3.16
N MET A 161 -10.26 5.53 2.81
CA MET A 161 -9.59 6.83 2.96
C MET A 161 -9.83 7.76 1.77
N VAL A 162 -10.08 7.20 0.57
CA VAL A 162 -10.48 7.93 -0.64
C VAL A 162 -11.92 8.43 -0.50
#